data_AF-A0A1G0PCI9-F1
#
_entry.id   AF-A0A1G0PCI9-F1
#
_cell.length_a   1.000
_cell.length_b   1.000
_cell.length_c   1.000
_cell.angle_alpha   90.00
_cell.angle_beta   90.00
_cell.angle_gamma   90.00
#
_symmetry.space_group_name_H-M   'P 1'
#
loop_
_entity.id
_entity.type
_entity.pdbx_description
1 polymer ?
#
loop_
_entity_poly.entity_id
_entity_poly.type
_entity_poly.pdbx_seq_one_letter_code
_entity_poly.pdbx_strand_id
1 'polypeptide(L)'
;MPEWNNNNLACLKTWIHLKVLNQYDKVFKDAGSLKMNQLTFWNQSASSELRSIAAKTICIQLDNMFRLHDKATYESGSNLELATENMHNIMTNEDNTIADLAFIVDDNYKFRGESDDDALL
;
A
#
# COMPACT_ATOMS: atom_id res chain seq x y z
N MET A 1 -12.99 4.50 -11.79
CA MET A 1 -12.32 3.68 -10.78
C MET A 1 -10.86 3.78 -11.12
N PRO A 2 -9.99 4.11 -10.16
CA PRO A 2 -8.56 4.18 -10.42
C PRO A 2 -8.08 2.81 -10.95
N GLU A 3 -7.18 2.84 -11.94
CA GLU A 3 -6.69 1.65 -12.62
C GLU A 3 -5.29 1.28 -12.10
N TRP A 4 -5.02 -0.02 -11.93
CA TRP A 4 -3.69 -0.51 -11.57
C TRP A 4 -2.69 -0.24 -12.72
N ASN A 5 -1.91 0.83 -12.59
CA ASN A 5 -1.07 1.37 -13.65
C ASN A 5 0.30 1.79 -13.10
N ASN A 6 1.40 1.48 -13.80
CA ASN A 6 2.74 1.85 -13.36
C ASN A 6 3.12 3.32 -13.64
N ASN A 7 2.27 4.05 -14.35
CA ASN A 7 2.38 5.52 -14.44
C ASN A 7 1.82 6.21 -13.18
N ASN A 8 0.91 5.58 -12.45
CA ASN A 8 0.51 6.04 -11.12
C ASN A 8 1.63 5.67 -10.12
N LEU A 9 2.21 6.67 -9.46
CA LEU A 9 3.36 6.46 -8.60
C LEU A 9 3.00 5.72 -7.32
N ALA A 10 1.83 5.95 -6.72
CA ALA A 10 1.35 5.16 -5.59
C ALA A 10 1.29 3.65 -5.91
N CYS A 11 0.79 3.27 -7.09
CA CYS A 11 0.79 1.89 -7.59
C CYS A 11 2.20 1.34 -7.73
N LEU A 12 3.07 2.06 -8.44
CA LEU A 12 4.44 1.65 -8.68
C LEU A 12 5.23 1.48 -7.36
N LYS A 13 5.12 2.45 -6.44
CA LYS A 13 5.85 2.46 -5.17
C LYS A 13 5.33 1.41 -4.20
N THR A 14 4.01 1.22 -4.12
CA THR A 14 3.42 0.13 -3.34
C THR A 14 3.94 -1.22 -3.81
N TRP A 15 4.00 -1.45 -5.13
CA TRP A 15 4.58 -2.68 -5.69
C TRP A 15 6.07 -2.85 -5.34
N ILE A 16 6.87 -1.80 -5.50
CA ILE A 16 8.31 -1.86 -5.21
C ILE A 16 8.55 -2.18 -3.73
N HIS A 17 7.89 -1.46 -2.82
CA HIS A 17 8.18 -1.56 -1.39
C HIS A 17 7.68 -2.85 -0.77
N LEU A 18 6.50 -3.34 -1.15
CA LEU A 18 6.05 -4.65 -0.71
C LEU A 18 6.98 -5.78 -1.20
N LYS A 19 7.56 -5.61 -2.40
CA LYS A 19 8.58 -6.55 -2.90
C LYS A 19 9.90 -6.45 -2.12
N VAL A 20 10.35 -5.24 -1.77
CA VAL A 20 11.51 -5.00 -0.89
C VAL A 20 11.29 -5.61 0.50
N LEU A 21 10.05 -5.55 1.01
CA LEU A 21 9.63 -6.17 2.26
C LEU A 21 9.36 -7.69 2.14
N ASN A 22 9.66 -8.29 0.98
CA ASN A 22 9.50 -9.73 0.71
C ASN A 22 8.07 -10.26 0.96
N GLN A 23 7.05 -9.45 0.63
CA GLN A 23 5.65 -9.83 0.82
C GLN A 23 5.12 -10.74 -0.28
N TYR A 24 5.73 -10.72 -1.48
CA TYR A 24 5.42 -11.58 -2.62
C TYR A 24 6.55 -11.49 -3.67
N ASP A 25 6.50 -12.32 -4.71
CA ASP A 25 7.45 -12.27 -5.84
C ASP A 25 6.75 -12.34 -7.22
N LYS A 26 5.95 -11.32 -7.51
CA LYS A 26 5.23 -11.15 -8.79
C LYS A 26 5.72 -9.91 -9.50
N VAL A 27 5.65 -9.93 -10.83
CA VAL A 27 5.88 -8.75 -11.67
C VAL A 27 4.70 -7.77 -11.51
N PHE A 28 4.93 -6.49 -11.82
CA PHE A 28 3.92 -5.43 -11.63
C PHE A 28 2.55 -5.78 -12.20
N LYS A 29 2.51 -6.26 -13.45
CA LYS A 29 1.27 -6.62 -14.17
C LYS A 29 0.38 -7.60 -13.40
N ASP A 30 0.98 -8.53 -12.67
CA ASP A 30 0.24 -9.61 -11.99
C ASP A 30 0.06 -9.34 -10.48
N ALA A 31 0.77 -8.34 -9.94
CA ALA A 31 0.78 -8.07 -8.51
C ALA A 31 -0.51 -7.39 -8.04
N GLY A 32 -1.10 -6.50 -8.85
CA GLY A 32 -2.27 -5.72 -8.46
C GLY A 32 -3.46 -6.56 -8.00
N SER A 33 -3.67 -7.75 -8.60
CA SER A 33 -4.76 -8.66 -8.25
C SER A 33 -4.45 -9.61 -7.08
N LEU A 34 -3.24 -9.58 -6.50
CA LEU A 34 -2.92 -10.39 -5.35
C LEU A 34 -3.74 -9.93 -4.15
N LYS A 35 -4.43 -10.87 -3.52
CA LYS A 35 -5.19 -10.64 -2.30
C LYS A 35 -4.27 -10.50 -1.08
N MET A 36 -4.72 -9.78 -0.05
CA MET A 36 -3.97 -9.61 1.20
C MET A 36 -3.61 -10.95 1.85
N ASN A 37 -4.50 -11.95 1.73
CA ASN A 37 -4.22 -13.29 2.26
C ASN A 37 -3.16 -14.11 1.51
N GLN A 38 -2.66 -13.59 0.38
CA GLN A 38 -1.57 -14.17 -0.40
C GLN A 38 -0.21 -13.55 -0.05
N LEU A 39 -0.19 -12.52 0.80
CA LEU A 39 1.03 -11.84 1.23
C LEU A 39 1.69 -12.54 2.42
N THR A 40 3.02 -12.49 2.50
CA THR A 40 3.81 -13.18 3.53
C THR A 40 3.39 -12.83 4.96
N PHE A 41 3.03 -11.57 5.25
CA PHE A 41 2.57 -11.19 6.60
C PHE A 41 1.27 -11.91 7.01
N TRP A 42 0.44 -12.33 6.05
CA TRP A 42 -0.83 -12.98 6.29
C TRP A 42 -0.63 -14.46 6.62
N ASN A 43 -0.08 -14.70 7.81
CA ASN A 43 0.04 -16.04 8.36
C ASN A 43 -1.37 -16.60 8.65
N GLN A 44 -1.85 -17.53 7.82
CA GLN A 44 -3.18 -18.14 7.97
C GLN A 44 -3.35 -18.88 9.30
N SER A 45 -2.27 -19.40 9.86
CA SER A 45 -2.28 -20.11 11.15
C SER A 45 -2.28 -19.16 12.35
N ALA A 46 -2.03 -17.86 12.15
CA ALA A 46 -2.06 -16.87 13.22
C ALA A 46 -3.51 -16.47 13.59
N SER A 47 -3.71 -15.92 14.78
CA SER A 47 -4.97 -15.28 15.13
C SER A 47 -5.19 -14.01 14.30
N SER A 48 -6.44 -13.53 14.23
CA SER A 48 -6.76 -12.24 13.60
C SER A 48 -6.00 -11.08 14.26
N GLU A 49 -5.84 -11.10 15.58
CA GLU A 49 -5.07 -10.12 16.34
C GLU A 49 -3.59 -10.12 15.94
N LEU A 50 -2.95 -11.29 15.86
CA LEU A 50 -1.55 -11.40 15.44
C LEU A 50 -1.35 -10.97 13.98
N ARG A 51 -2.29 -11.30 13.08
CA ARG A 51 -2.27 -10.80 11.70
C ARG A 51 -2.41 -9.27 11.66
N SER A 52 -3.29 -8.71 12.48
CA SER A 52 -3.50 -7.27 12.59
C SER A 52 -2.24 -6.53 13.06
N ILE A 53 -1.52 -7.09 14.04
CA ILE A 53 -0.23 -6.54 14.51
C ILE A 53 0.83 -6.59 13.40
N ALA A 54 0.92 -7.70 12.68
CA ALA A 54 1.84 -7.85 11.55
C ALA A 54 1.52 -6.84 10.43
N ALA A 55 0.25 -6.71 10.04
CA ALA A 55 -0.21 -5.73 9.06
C ALA A 55 0.16 -4.30 9.48
N LYS A 56 -0.06 -3.94 10.74
CA LYS A 56 0.28 -2.60 11.27
C LYS A 56 1.78 -2.31 11.19
N THR A 57 2.62 -3.32 11.42
CA THR A 57 4.08 -3.19 11.27
C THR A 57 4.47 -2.91 9.82
N ILE A 58 3.87 -3.62 8.86
CA ILE A 58 4.08 -3.35 7.43
C ILE A 58 3.59 -1.94 7.05
N CYS A 59 2.43 -1.50 7.55
CA CYS A 59 1.90 -0.14 7.29
C CYS A 59 2.89 0.95 7.73
N ILE A 60 3.50 0.80 8.91
CA ILE A 60 4.50 1.75 9.43
C ILE A 60 5.78 1.71 8.57
N GLN A 61 6.18 0.53 8.09
CA GLN A 61 7.33 0.41 7.20
C GLN A 61 7.06 1.09 5.85
N LEU A 62 5.87 0.89 5.28
CA LEU A 62 5.44 1.53 4.04
C LEU A 62 5.39 3.06 4.19
N ASP A 63 4.78 3.59 5.25
CA ASP A 63 4.76 5.03 5.52
C ASP A 63 6.19 5.63 5.53
N ASN A 64 7.11 4.97 6.25
CA ASN A 64 8.50 5.41 6.29
C ASN A 64 9.16 5.32 4.92
N MET A 65 8.90 4.27 4.14
CA MET A 65 9.43 4.14 2.78
C MET A 65 8.92 5.25 1.87
N PHE A 66 7.61 5.50 1.85
CA PHE A 66 7.02 6.57 1.03
C PHE A 66 7.56 7.95 1.43
N ARG A 67 7.52 8.30 2.71
CA ARG A 67 7.90 9.65 3.14
C ARG A 67 9.40 9.89 3.20
N LEU A 68 10.16 8.92 3.70
CA LEU A 68 11.60 9.13 3.92
C LEU A 68 12.43 8.79 2.69
N HIS A 69 12.05 7.75 1.93
CA HIS A 69 12.80 7.34 0.74
C HIS A 69 12.27 8.02 -0.53
N ASP A 70 10.95 7.95 -0.78
CA ASP A 70 10.36 8.56 -1.99
C ASP A 70 10.03 10.05 -1.84
N LYS A 71 10.21 10.61 -0.63
CA LYS A 71 9.93 12.01 -0.31
C LYS A 71 8.47 12.40 -0.57
N ALA A 72 7.55 11.45 -0.43
CA ALA A 72 6.12 11.74 -0.45
C ALA A 72 5.74 12.65 0.71
N THR A 73 4.76 13.52 0.49
CA THR A 73 4.07 14.28 1.53
C THR A 73 2.69 13.71 1.75
N TYR A 74 2.07 13.94 2.90
CA TYR A 74 0.66 13.60 3.07
C TYR A 74 -0.21 14.47 2.18
N GLU A 75 -1.26 13.90 1.61
CA GLU A 75 -2.33 14.64 0.95
C GLU A 75 -3.13 15.49 1.94
N SER A 76 -3.92 16.43 1.44
CA SER A 76 -4.75 17.30 2.28
C SER A 76 -5.72 16.50 3.16
N GLY A 77 -5.67 16.72 4.47
CA GLY A 77 -6.48 15.99 5.46
C GLY A 77 -5.87 14.65 5.91
N SER A 78 -4.80 14.19 5.27
CA SER A 78 -4.04 13.01 5.68
C SER A 78 -2.94 13.36 6.68
N ASN A 79 -2.57 12.37 7.49
CA ASN A 79 -1.46 12.42 8.44
C ASN A 79 -1.02 10.97 8.76
N LEU A 80 0.00 10.83 9.62
CA LEU A 80 0.55 9.52 9.96
C LEU A 80 -0.50 8.54 10.51
N GLU A 81 -1.32 8.99 11.44
CA GLU A 81 -2.31 8.16 12.10
C GLU A 81 -3.37 7.70 11.08
N LEU A 82 -3.93 8.64 10.35
CA LEU A 82 -4.97 8.35 9.36
C LEU A 82 -4.44 7.49 8.20
N ALA A 83 -3.27 7.79 7.66
CA ALA A 83 -2.70 7.04 6.53
C ALA A 83 -2.36 5.59 6.93
N THR A 84 -1.78 5.40 8.12
CA THR A 84 -1.47 4.05 8.61
C THR A 84 -2.72 3.27 9.00
N GLU A 85 -3.76 3.92 9.53
CA GLU A 85 -5.06 3.31 9.79
C GLU A 85 -5.77 2.89 8.49
N ASN A 86 -5.79 3.77 7.48
CA ASN A 86 -6.38 3.47 6.18
C ASN A 86 -5.71 2.28 5.49
N MET A 87 -4.37 2.26 5.45
CA MET A 87 -3.63 1.10 4.94
C MET A 87 -3.94 -0.17 5.75
N HIS A 88 -4.00 -0.06 7.09
CA HIS A 88 -4.26 -1.19 7.97
C HIS A 88 -5.65 -1.80 7.76
N ASN A 89 -6.67 -0.96 7.55
CA ASN A 89 -8.02 -1.39 7.20
C ASN A 89 -8.03 -2.19 5.89
N ILE A 90 -7.25 -1.78 4.89
CA ILE A 90 -7.09 -2.56 3.66
C ILE A 90 -6.38 -3.89 3.94
N MET A 91 -5.25 -3.84 4.62
CA MET A 91 -4.37 -4.98 4.86
C MET A 91 -4.96 -6.04 5.81
N THR A 92 -6.04 -5.75 6.52
CA THR A 92 -6.70 -6.69 7.45
C THR A 92 -7.96 -7.33 6.88
N ASN A 93 -8.36 -6.98 5.66
CA ASN A 93 -9.40 -7.67 4.91
C ASN A 93 -8.76 -8.59 3.85
N GLU A 94 -9.08 -9.88 3.90
CA GLU A 94 -8.44 -10.88 3.05
C GLU A 94 -8.77 -10.75 1.57
N ASP A 95 -9.93 -10.19 1.23
CA ASP A 95 -10.40 -10.08 -0.14
C ASP A 95 -9.85 -8.86 -0.87
N ASN A 96 -9.36 -7.87 -0.12
CA ASN A 96 -8.70 -6.71 -0.69
C ASN A 96 -7.42 -7.13 -1.40
N THR A 97 -7.05 -6.34 -2.39
CA THR A 97 -5.94 -6.57 -3.28
C THR A 97 -4.82 -5.55 -3.08
N ILE A 98 -3.63 -5.83 -3.64
CA ILE A 98 -2.54 -4.84 -3.64
C ILE A 98 -2.96 -3.55 -4.36
N ALA A 99 -3.79 -3.65 -5.40
CA ALA A 99 -4.33 -2.47 -6.06
C ALA A 99 -5.19 -1.62 -5.10
N ASP A 100 -6.06 -2.25 -4.32
CA ASP A 100 -6.87 -1.54 -3.30
C ASP A 100 -5.97 -0.82 -2.27
N LEU A 101 -4.87 -1.46 -1.86
CA LEU A 101 -3.90 -0.82 -0.97
C LEU A 101 -3.22 0.37 -1.65
N ALA A 102 -2.82 0.23 -2.91
CA ALA A 102 -2.18 1.31 -3.65
C ALA A 102 -3.10 2.51 -3.86
N PHE A 103 -4.39 2.30 -4.09
CA PHE A 103 -5.35 3.40 -4.22
C PHE A 103 -5.54 4.12 -2.88
N ILE A 104 -5.55 3.40 -1.76
CA ILE A 104 -5.51 4.04 -0.45
C ILE A 104 -4.19 4.78 -0.20
N VAL A 105 -3.08 4.28 -0.72
CA VAL A 105 -1.81 5.03 -0.67
C VAL A 105 -1.92 6.32 -1.49
N ASP A 106 -2.50 6.27 -2.69
CA ASP A 106 -2.74 7.42 -3.57
C ASP A 106 -3.59 8.50 -2.86
N ASP A 107 -4.69 8.08 -2.22
CA ASP A 107 -5.56 8.99 -1.45
C ASP A 107 -4.86 9.68 -0.27
N ASN A 108 -3.79 9.09 0.28
CA ASN A 108 -3.15 9.54 1.51
C ASN A 108 -1.79 10.22 1.29
N TYR A 109 -1.12 9.99 0.15
CA TYR A 109 0.25 10.40 -0.09
C TYR A 109 0.41 11.01 -1.49
N LYS A 110 0.99 12.20 -1.52
CA LYS A 110 1.48 12.85 -2.73
C LYS A 110 2.93 12.52 -2.97
N PHE A 111 3.23 11.73 -3.99
CA PHE A 111 4.60 11.40 -4.37
C PHE A 111 5.27 12.52 -5.14
N ARG A 112 6.58 12.67 -4.94
CA ARG A 112 7.37 13.65 -5.67
C ARG A 112 7.41 13.28 -7.16
N GLY A 113 6.84 14.14 -7.99
CA GLY A 113 6.81 13.97 -9.43
C GLY A 113 5.46 13.49 -9.98
N GLU A 114 4.47 13.27 -9.12
CA GLU A 114 3.08 13.18 -9.56
C GLU A 114 2.63 14.54 -10.10
N SER A 115 1.91 14.51 -11.22
CA SER A 115 1.19 15.66 -11.72
C SER A 115 -0.20 15.69 -11.08
N ASP A 116 -0.76 16.89 -10.87
CA ASP A 116 -2.10 17.02 -10.29
C ASP A 116 -3.20 16.36 -11.15
N ASP A 117 -2.89 16.02 -12.42
CA ASP A 117 -3.76 15.28 -13.34
C ASP A 117 -3.76 13.75 -13.09
N ASP A 118 -2.78 13.21 -12.36
CA ASP A 118 -2.70 11.78 -12.05
C ASP A 118 -3.70 11.36 -10.95
N ALA A 119 -4.20 12.33 -10.16
CA ALA A 119 -5.20 12.12 -9.11
C ALA A 119 -6.64 11.97 -9.64
N LEU A 120 -6.86 12.07 -10.96
CA LEU A 120 -8.18 12.09 -11.60
C LEU A 120 -8.37 11.06 -12.73
N LEU A 121 -7.42 10.14 -12.93
CA LEU A 121 -7.51 9.06 -13.93
C LEU A 121 -7.68 7.68 -13.26
#